data_AF-A0A8C2A9P6-F1
#
_entry.id   AF-A0A8C2A9P6-F1
#
_cell.length_a   1.000
_cell.length_b   1.000
_cell.length_c   1.000
_cell.angle_alpha   90.00
_cell.angle_beta   90.00
_cell.angle_gamma   90.00
#
_symmetry.space_group_name_H-M   'P 1'
#
loop_
_entity.id
_entity.type
_entity.pdbx_description
1 polymer ?
#
loop_
_entity_poly.entity_id
_entity_poly.type
_entity_poly.pdbx_seq_one_letter_code
_entity_poly.pdbx_strand_id
1 'polypeptide(L)'
;MLFTTVARKGLCSSRLQFGVLYRHAVPMGTTAKEEMDKFWTKNTRLNRPVSPHISIYEWSVPMMLSISHRGTGVALSSGISAFALAALVLPESYPYYLDLIHSMSFGPQFLAFSKFALAFPVAYHTFNGIRHLLWDLGKGFKIPEVYRSGYIVIALTVLTSVGLAAM
;
A
#
# COMPACT_ATOMS: atom_id res chain seq x y z
N MET A 1 -48.98 -84.15 37.14
CA MET A 1 -49.62 -84.18 35.80
C MET A 1 -48.93 -83.18 34.89
N LEU A 2 -48.44 -83.65 33.74
CA LEU A 2 -47.91 -82.93 32.55
C LEU A 2 -46.57 -82.16 32.73
N PHE A 3 -45.40 -82.67 32.29
CA PHE A 3 -44.84 -82.71 30.92
C PHE A 3 -44.94 -81.33 30.21
N THR A 4 -43.89 -80.67 29.69
CA THR A 4 -42.83 -81.14 28.78
C THR A 4 -41.66 -80.14 28.69
N THR A 5 -40.47 -80.68 28.50
CA THR A 5 -39.23 -80.07 27.99
C THR A 5 -39.38 -79.61 26.53
N VAL A 6 -38.88 -78.43 26.14
CA VAL A 6 -38.34 -78.16 24.79
C VAL A 6 -37.22 -77.12 24.88
N ALA A 7 -36.01 -77.55 24.53
CA ALA A 7 -34.87 -76.70 24.25
C ALA A 7 -34.99 -76.08 22.85
N ARG A 8 -34.60 -74.81 22.65
CA ARG A 8 -34.11 -74.33 21.35
C ARG A 8 -32.91 -73.39 21.50
N LYS A 9 -31.92 -73.72 20.67
CA LYS A 9 -30.61 -73.09 20.47
C LYS A 9 -30.74 -71.67 19.89
N GLY A 10 -29.85 -70.80 20.38
CA GLY A 10 -29.02 -69.85 19.63
C GLY A 10 -29.62 -69.04 18.48
N LEU A 11 -29.50 -67.72 18.58
CA LEU A 11 -28.78 -66.93 17.57
C LEU A 11 -28.39 -65.57 18.19
N CYS A 12 -27.11 -65.41 18.49
CA CYS A 12 -26.52 -64.10 18.76
C CYS A 12 -26.42 -63.38 17.40
N SER A 13 -27.34 -62.44 17.14
CA SER A 13 -27.24 -61.56 15.98
C SER A 13 -26.30 -60.41 16.32
N SER A 14 -25.01 -60.59 16.07
CA SER A 14 -24.08 -59.46 16.00
C SER A 14 -24.43 -58.64 14.76
N ARG A 15 -25.20 -57.57 14.98
CA ARG A 15 -25.39 -56.51 13.99
C ARG A 15 -24.00 -55.93 13.71
N LEU A 16 -23.39 -56.30 12.58
CA LEU A 16 -22.25 -55.54 12.05
C LEU A 16 -22.76 -54.14 11.75
N GLN A 17 -22.52 -53.20 12.66
CA GLN A 17 -22.55 -51.79 12.33
C GLN A 17 -21.36 -51.54 11.40
N PHE A 18 -21.59 -51.69 10.09
CA PHE A 18 -20.79 -50.99 9.10
C PHE A 18 -21.04 -49.50 9.30
N GLY A 19 -20.33 -48.91 10.26
CA GLY A 19 -20.15 -47.48 10.36
C GLY A 19 -19.40 -47.05 9.11
N VAL A 20 -20.14 -46.65 8.09
CA VAL A 20 -19.60 -45.89 6.97
C VAL A 20 -18.99 -44.64 7.59
N LEU A 21 -17.68 -44.67 7.76
CA LEU A 21 -16.88 -43.47 7.97
C LEU A 21 -17.10 -42.61 6.73
N TYR A 22 -18.14 -41.78 6.77
CA TYR A 22 -18.20 -40.58 5.96
C TYR A 22 -17.03 -39.71 6.41
N ARG A 23 -15.85 -39.99 5.84
CA ARG A 23 -14.81 -38.98 5.69
C ARG A 23 -15.54 -37.78 5.11
N HIS A 24 -15.63 -36.71 5.90
CA HIS A 24 -15.91 -35.39 5.36
C HIS A 24 -14.76 -35.04 4.43
N ALA A 25 -14.78 -35.60 3.23
CA ALA A 25 -13.98 -35.11 2.12
C ALA A 25 -14.57 -33.74 1.82
N VAL A 26 -13.94 -32.71 2.38
CA VAL A 26 -14.18 -31.34 1.93
C VAL A 26 -13.92 -31.37 0.43
N PRO A 27 -14.92 -31.07 -0.42
CA PRO A 27 -14.70 -31.08 -1.85
C PRO A 27 -13.63 -30.03 -2.15
N MET A 28 -12.44 -30.49 -2.54
CA MET A 28 -11.33 -29.70 -3.09
C MET A 28 -11.71 -29.24 -4.50
N GLY A 29 -12.85 -28.54 -4.62
CA GLY A 29 -13.51 -28.28 -5.90
C GLY A 29 -13.84 -26.82 -6.16
N THR A 30 -13.63 -25.92 -5.20
CA THR A 30 -13.73 -24.48 -5.46
C THR A 30 -12.37 -23.94 -5.86
N THR A 31 -12.31 -23.28 -7.01
CA THR A 31 -11.12 -22.52 -7.37
C THR A 31 -10.92 -21.38 -6.36
N ALA A 32 -9.68 -20.95 -6.10
CA ALA A 32 -9.43 -19.82 -5.18
C ALA A 32 -10.24 -18.56 -5.57
N LYS A 33 -10.48 -18.37 -6.87
CA LYS A 33 -11.34 -17.32 -7.42
C LYS A 33 -12.79 -17.45 -6.93
N GLU A 34 -13.38 -18.64 -7.01
CA GLU A 34 -14.76 -18.89 -6.57
C GLU A 34 -14.94 -18.64 -5.06
N GLU A 35 -13.96 -19.03 -4.26
CA GLU A 35 -13.99 -18.77 -2.81
C GLU A 35 -13.94 -17.27 -2.50
N MET A 36 -13.08 -16.53 -3.21
CA MET A 36 -13.00 -15.07 -3.10
C MET A 36 -14.30 -14.39 -3.52
N ASP A 37 -14.88 -14.79 -4.65
CA ASP A 37 -16.14 -14.21 -5.15
C ASP A 37 -17.29 -14.47 -4.16
N LYS A 38 -17.34 -15.67 -3.58
CA LYS A 38 -18.30 -16.02 -2.52
C LYS A 38 -18.08 -15.19 -1.25
N PHE A 39 -16.83 -14.96 -0.84
CA PHE A 39 -16.49 -14.13 0.32
C PHE A 39 -16.96 -12.68 0.14
N TRP A 40 -16.67 -12.05 -1.00
CA TRP A 40 -17.06 -10.67 -1.27
C TRP A 40 -18.57 -10.53 -1.36
N THR A 41 -19.23 -11.40 -2.14
CA THR A 41 -20.69 -11.40 -2.27
C THR A 41 -21.38 -11.53 -0.91
N LYS A 42 -20.90 -12.44 -0.05
CA LYS A 42 -21.45 -12.63 1.30
C LYS A 42 -21.29 -11.37 2.16
N ASN A 43 -20.12 -10.77 2.23
CA ASN A 43 -19.88 -9.62 3.12
C ASN A 43 -20.60 -8.35 2.65
N THR A 44 -20.64 -8.10 1.34
CA THR A 44 -21.40 -6.99 0.75
C THR A 44 -22.89 -7.16 1.02
N ARG A 45 -23.45 -8.36 0.79
CA ARG A 45 -24.87 -8.63 1.08
C ARG A 45 -25.24 -8.44 2.55
N LEU A 46 -24.33 -8.76 3.47
CA LEU A 46 -24.57 -8.66 4.90
C LEU A 46 -24.30 -7.26 5.48
N ASN A 47 -23.84 -6.30 4.66
CA ASN A 47 -23.51 -4.93 5.08
C ASN A 47 -22.67 -4.89 6.38
N ARG A 48 -21.68 -5.78 6.48
CA ARG A 48 -20.81 -5.83 7.65
C ARG A 48 -19.92 -4.59 7.69
N PRO A 49 -19.77 -3.92 8.85
CA PRO A 49 -18.88 -2.78 8.95
C PRO A 49 -17.43 -3.22 8.73
N VAL A 50 -16.67 -2.39 8.04
CA VAL A 50 -15.21 -2.55 7.90
C VAL A 50 -14.56 -2.07 9.18
N SER A 51 -13.63 -2.85 9.73
CA SER A 51 -12.86 -2.44 10.91
C SER A 51 -12.10 -1.13 10.65
N PRO A 52 -12.02 -0.22 11.63
CA PRO A 52 -11.18 0.97 11.50
C PRO A 52 -9.73 0.56 11.26
N HIS A 53 -9.00 1.34 10.46
CA HIS A 53 -7.63 1.02 10.05
C HIS A 53 -6.72 2.26 10.14
N ILE A 54 -6.84 3.23 9.22
CA ILE A 54 -5.97 4.44 9.23
C ILE A 54 -6.17 5.27 10.50
N SER A 55 -7.39 5.33 11.03
CA SER A 55 -7.73 6.14 12.20
C SER A 55 -7.21 5.59 13.52
N ILE A 56 -6.81 4.32 13.57
CA ILE A 56 -6.36 3.65 14.81
C ILE A 56 -4.92 3.14 14.73
N TYR A 57 -4.31 3.15 13.54
CA TYR A 57 -2.97 2.61 13.36
C TYR A 57 -1.91 3.65 13.74
N GLU A 58 -0.86 3.22 14.45
CA GLU A 58 0.24 4.11 14.83
C GLU A 58 1.15 4.43 13.65
N TRP A 59 1.41 5.71 13.44
CA TRP A 59 2.25 6.18 12.34
C TRP A 59 3.72 5.89 12.60
N SER A 60 4.35 5.20 11.65
CA SER A 60 5.78 4.93 11.65
C SER A 60 6.50 5.73 10.57
N VAL A 61 7.80 6.01 10.76
CA VAL A 61 8.62 6.75 9.79
C VAL A 61 8.60 6.09 8.39
N PRO A 62 8.75 4.76 8.23
CA PRO A 62 8.71 4.14 6.91
C PRO A 62 7.34 4.30 6.22
N MET A 63 6.24 4.25 6.97
CA MET A 63 4.90 4.50 6.45
C MET A 63 4.76 5.93 5.94
N MET A 64 5.22 6.92 6.73
CA MET A 64 5.21 8.32 6.33
C MET A 64 6.03 8.55 5.07
N LEU A 65 7.22 7.95 4.99
CA LEU A 65 8.06 8.05 3.80
C LEU A 65 7.40 7.43 2.55
N SER A 66 6.67 6.32 2.71
CA SER A 66 5.95 5.68 1.61
C SER A 66 4.84 6.58 1.05
N ILE A 67 3.98 7.15 1.90
CA ILE A 67 2.91 8.04 1.42
C ILE A 67 3.47 9.34 0.84
N SER A 68 4.51 9.92 1.46
CA SER A 68 5.19 11.09 0.92
C SER A 68 5.81 10.81 -0.45
N HIS A 69 6.32 9.59 -0.71
CA HIS A 69 6.87 9.24 -2.01
C HIS A 69 5.81 9.22 -3.11
N ARG A 70 4.62 8.72 -2.80
CA ARG A 70 3.45 8.80 -3.70
C ARG A 70 3.04 10.25 -3.91
N GLY A 71 2.92 11.02 -2.83
CA GLY A 71 2.54 12.44 -2.88
C GLY A 71 3.50 13.28 -3.73
N THR A 72 4.81 13.16 -3.51
CA THR A 72 5.79 13.88 -4.33
C THR A 72 5.81 13.38 -5.77
N GLY A 73 5.62 12.09 -6.02
CA GLY A 73 5.52 11.55 -7.39
C GLY A 73 4.36 12.18 -8.16
N VAL A 74 3.17 12.19 -7.56
CA VAL A 74 1.98 12.83 -8.17
C VAL A 74 2.18 14.33 -8.35
N ALA A 75 2.74 15.03 -7.36
CA ALA A 75 3.00 16.47 -7.44
C ALA A 75 4.00 16.80 -8.57
N LEU A 76 5.07 16.02 -8.72
CA LEU A 76 6.05 16.21 -9.78
C LEU A 76 5.47 15.89 -11.16
N SER A 77 4.77 14.77 -11.32
CA SER A 77 4.13 14.40 -12.59
C SER A 77 3.09 15.43 -13.01
N SER A 78 2.26 15.91 -12.08
CA SER A 78 1.28 16.96 -12.36
C SER A 78 1.95 18.30 -12.68
N GLY A 79 3.01 18.68 -11.96
CA GLY A 79 3.77 19.90 -12.23
C GLY A 79 4.42 19.91 -13.61
N ILE A 80 5.09 18.82 -14.00
CA ILE A 80 5.69 18.67 -15.35
C ILE A 80 4.60 18.69 -16.42
N SER A 81 3.50 17.98 -16.20
CA SER A 81 2.38 17.93 -17.16
C SER A 81 1.72 19.30 -17.33
N ALA A 82 1.50 20.02 -16.22
CA ALA A 82 0.96 21.38 -16.24
C ALA A 82 1.91 22.36 -16.93
N PHE A 83 3.21 22.27 -16.68
CA PHE A 83 4.21 23.08 -17.37
C PHE A 83 4.24 22.79 -18.88
N ALA A 84 4.18 21.52 -19.28
CA ALA A 84 4.11 21.13 -20.69
C ALA A 84 2.84 21.65 -21.36
N LEU A 85 1.67 21.55 -20.70
CA LEU A 85 0.42 22.09 -21.20
C LEU A 85 0.46 23.62 -21.30
N ALA A 86 1.03 24.30 -20.30
CA ALA A 86 1.21 25.73 -20.32
C ALA A 86 2.06 26.16 -21.52
N ALA A 87 3.16 25.45 -21.80
CA ALA A 87 4.00 25.73 -22.96
C ALA A 87 3.29 25.55 -24.32
N LEU A 88 2.21 24.77 -24.38
CA LEU A 88 1.43 24.56 -25.60
C LEU A 88 0.26 25.55 -25.77
N VAL A 89 -0.33 26.00 -24.66
CA VAL A 89 -1.58 26.78 -24.67
C VAL A 89 -1.33 28.27 -24.46
N LEU A 90 -0.27 28.63 -23.74
CA LEU A 90 0.04 30.03 -23.45
C LEU A 90 0.62 30.73 -24.69
N PRO A 91 0.19 31.97 -24.99
CA PRO A 91 0.56 32.65 -26.23
C PRO A 91 1.99 33.19 -26.23
N GLU A 92 2.48 33.59 -25.06
CA GLU A 92 3.79 34.23 -24.91
C GLU A 92 4.92 33.22 -24.63
N SER A 93 6.16 33.68 -24.84
CA SER A 93 7.36 32.89 -24.58
C SER A 93 7.74 32.81 -23.10
N TYR A 94 8.57 31.84 -22.71
CA TYR A 94 9.05 31.68 -21.35
C TYR A 94 9.72 32.95 -20.74
N PRO A 95 10.61 33.69 -21.47
CA PRO A 95 11.18 34.93 -20.96
C PRO A 95 10.14 35.98 -20.56
N TYR A 96 9.04 36.11 -21.31
CA TYR A 96 7.96 37.05 -20.97
C TYR A 96 7.35 36.75 -19.60
N TYR A 97 7.08 35.48 -19.30
CA TYR A 97 6.53 35.09 -17.99
C TYR A 97 7.54 35.25 -16.86
N LEU A 98 8.84 35.07 -17.12
CA LEU A 98 9.87 35.38 -16.14
C LEU A 98 9.91 36.88 -15.81
N ASP A 99 9.89 37.74 -16.83
CA ASP A 99 9.88 39.19 -16.64
C ASP A 99 8.62 39.66 -15.92
N LEU A 100 7.46 39.04 -16.22
CA LEU A 100 6.23 39.28 -15.48
C LEU A 100 6.39 38.95 -14.00
N ILE A 101 6.92 37.78 -13.65
CA ILE A 101 7.16 37.39 -12.25
C ILE A 101 8.17 38.34 -11.58
N HIS A 102 9.23 38.75 -12.28
CA HIS A 102 10.19 39.73 -11.78
C HIS A 102 9.55 41.10 -11.51
N SER A 103 8.64 41.55 -12.38
CA SER A 103 7.95 42.84 -12.23
C SER A 103 7.05 42.91 -10.98
N MET A 104 6.55 41.76 -10.52
CA MET A 104 5.74 41.65 -9.29
C MET A 104 6.56 41.94 -8.01
N SER A 105 7.89 42.04 -8.12
CA SER A 105 8.77 42.50 -7.03
C SER A 105 8.63 41.69 -5.72
N PHE A 106 8.57 40.35 -5.83
CA PHE A 106 8.53 39.48 -4.64
C PHE A 106 9.79 39.62 -3.77
N GLY A 107 9.61 39.60 -2.45
CA GLY A 107 10.73 39.62 -1.50
C GLY A 107 11.62 38.38 -1.59
N PRO A 108 12.92 38.49 -1.22
CA PRO A 108 13.89 37.40 -1.35
C PRO A 108 13.49 36.16 -0.55
N GLN A 109 12.79 36.32 0.57
CA GLN A 109 12.29 35.21 1.39
C GLN A 109 11.23 34.39 0.64
N PHE A 110 10.32 35.07 -0.08
CA PHE A 110 9.29 34.39 -0.86
C PHE A 110 9.89 33.62 -2.04
N LEU A 111 10.88 34.20 -2.72
CA LEU A 111 11.61 33.53 -3.78
C LEU A 111 12.38 32.31 -3.26
N ALA A 112 13.07 32.43 -2.13
CA ALA A 112 13.78 31.32 -1.51
C ALA A 112 12.83 30.19 -1.10
N PHE A 113 11.67 30.51 -0.50
CA PHE A 113 10.65 29.53 -0.18
C PHE A 113 10.10 28.83 -1.43
N SER A 114 9.84 29.59 -2.49
CA SER A 114 9.33 29.04 -3.76
C SER A 114 10.34 28.08 -4.40
N LYS A 115 11.63 28.45 -4.43
CA LYS A 115 12.71 27.57 -4.87
C LYS A 115 12.78 26.30 -4.02
N PHE A 116 12.72 26.43 -2.69
CA PHE A 116 12.73 25.29 -1.78
C PHE A 116 11.52 24.37 -2.01
N ALA A 117 10.32 24.93 -2.17
CA ALA A 117 9.09 24.18 -2.40
C ALA A 117 9.12 23.38 -3.72
N LEU A 118 9.83 23.88 -4.74
CA LEU A 118 10.08 23.14 -5.98
C LEU A 118 11.20 22.09 -5.82
N ALA A 119 12.29 22.43 -5.13
CA ALA A 119 13.45 21.55 -4.97
C ALA A 119 13.17 20.35 -4.04
N PHE A 120 12.40 20.57 -2.96
CA PHE A 120 12.10 19.56 -1.95
C PHE A 120 11.46 18.27 -2.48
N PRO A 121 10.35 18.32 -3.23
CA PRO A 121 9.74 17.11 -3.75
C PRO A 121 10.66 16.37 -4.73
N VAL A 122 11.44 17.09 -5.54
CA VAL A 122 12.44 16.49 -6.45
C VAL A 122 13.49 15.74 -5.65
N ALA A 123 14.19 16.41 -4.74
CA ALA A 123 15.24 15.80 -3.93
C ALA A 123 14.72 14.58 -3.14
N TYR A 124 13.58 14.74 -2.49
CA TYR A 124 12.94 13.68 -1.72
C TYR A 124 12.61 12.46 -2.58
N HIS A 125 11.90 12.69 -3.69
CA HIS A 125 11.45 11.61 -4.56
C HIS A 125 12.63 10.85 -5.17
N THR A 126 13.70 11.56 -5.54
CA THR A 126 14.93 10.95 -6.05
C THR A 126 15.64 10.09 -5.00
N PHE A 127 15.95 10.62 -3.82
CA PHE A 127 16.67 9.85 -2.79
C PHE A 127 15.84 8.68 -2.26
N ASN A 128 14.55 8.89 -2.02
CA ASN A 128 13.69 7.80 -1.59
C ASN A 128 13.43 6.80 -2.72
N GLY A 129 13.45 7.22 -3.99
CA GLY A 129 13.40 6.34 -5.16
C GLY A 129 14.62 5.43 -5.24
N ILE A 130 15.84 5.96 -5.02
CA ILE A 130 17.06 5.13 -4.92
C ILE A 130 16.91 4.09 -3.80
N ARG A 131 16.36 4.47 -2.65
CA ARG A 131 16.07 3.53 -1.55
C ARG A 131 15.09 2.43 -1.98
N HIS A 132 14.05 2.74 -2.76
CA HIS A 132 13.13 1.73 -3.30
C HIS A 132 13.83 0.80 -4.29
N LEU A 133 14.67 1.32 -5.19
CA LEU A 133 15.46 0.48 -6.10
C LEU A 133 16.41 -0.47 -5.35
N LEU A 134 16.97 -0.05 -4.21
CA LEU A 134 17.75 -0.95 -3.35
C LEU A 134 16.89 -2.05 -2.72
N TRP A 135 15.64 -1.75 -2.36
CA TRP A 135 14.67 -2.75 -1.90
C TRP A 135 14.29 -3.72 -3.02
N ASP A 136 14.12 -3.25 -4.26
CA ASP A 136 13.84 -4.13 -5.41
C ASP A 136 14.99 -5.12 -5.66
N LEU A 137 16.22 -4.76 -5.29
CA LEU A 137 17.40 -5.64 -5.31
C LEU A 137 17.52 -6.56 -4.09
N GLY A 138 16.56 -6.59 -3.17
CA GLY A 138 16.62 -7.45 -1.98
C GLY A 138 17.43 -6.88 -0.80
N LYS A 139 17.85 -5.60 -0.82
CA LYS A 139 18.78 -5.04 0.17
C LYS A 139 18.10 -4.10 1.17
N GLY A 140 18.48 -4.16 2.45
CA GLY A 140 18.06 -3.15 3.44
C GLY A 140 16.69 -3.38 4.08
N PHE A 141 16.27 -4.65 4.21
CA PHE A 141 14.95 -5.04 4.75
C PHE A 141 14.93 -5.28 6.26
N LYS A 142 16.09 -5.31 6.94
CA LYS A 142 16.08 -5.41 8.41
C LYS A 142 15.50 -4.12 8.97
N ILE A 143 14.67 -4.21 10.01
CA ILE A 143 14.00 -3.03 10.60
C ILE A 143 14.98 -1.88 10.91
N PRO A 144 16.15 -2.11 11.55
CA PRO A 144 17.11 -1.03 11.77
C PRO A 144 17.62 -0.37 10.48
N GLU A 145 17.80 -1.14 9.41
CA GLU A 145 18.25 -0.65 8.09
C GLU A 145 17.16 0.18 7.40
N VAL A 146 15.89 -0.25 7.52
CA VAL A 146 14.73 0.48 7.01
C VAL A 146 14.63 1.85 7.68
N TYR A 147 14.80 1.95 8.99
CA TYR A 147 14.80 3.24 9.71
C TYR A 147 16.03 4.08 9.38
N ARG A 148 17.24 3.50 9.42
CA ARG A 148 18.48 4.20 9.10
C ARG A 148 18.45 4.80 7.69
N SER A 149 18.08 4.01 6.69
CA SER A 149 17.94 4.49 5.31
C SER A 149 16.87 5.58 5.19
N GLY A 150 15.78 5.48 5.94
CA GLY A 150 14.74 6.52 6.00
C GLY A 150 15.27 7.86 6.52
N TYR A 151 16.00 7.86 7.64
CA TYR A 151 16.61 9.09 8.17
C TYR A 151 17.70 9.67 7.26
N ILE A 152 18.48 8.82 6.59
CA ILE A 152 19.45 9.26 5.57
C ILE A 152 18.73 10.00 4.44
N VAL A 153 17.64 9.44 3.92
CA VAL A 153 16.83 10.10 2.87
C VAL A 153 16.33 11.47 3.34
N ILE A 154 15.80 11.57 4.56
CA ILE A 154 15.31 12.85 5.13
C ILE A 154 16.44 13.88 5.20
N ALA A 155 17.60 13.50 5.76
CA ALA A 155 18.74 14.39 5.90
C ALA A 155 19.25 14.89 4.54
N LEU A 156 19.45 13.98 3.58
CA LEU A 156 19.90 14.33 2.22
C LEU A 156 18.90 15.23 1.51
N THR A 157 17.60 14.98 1.69
CA THR A 157 16.53 15.81 1.12
C THR A 157 16.64 17.24 1.64
N VAL A 158 16.70 17.43 2.96
CA VAL A 158 16.75 18.78 3.56
C VAL A 158 18.00 19.52 3.11
N LEU A 159 19.18 18.89 3.21
CA LEU A 159 20.45 19.51 2.84
C LEU A 159 20.48 19.93 1.36
N THR A 160 20.05 19.03 0.47
CA THR A 160 20.04 19.29 -0.98
C THR A 160 19.03 20.39 -1.33
N SER A 161 17.84 20.35 -0.72
CA SER A 161 16.78 21.33 -1.03
C SER A 161 17.14 22.73 -0.55
N VAL A 162 17.75 22.86 0.65
CA VAL A 162 18.25 24.14 1.14
C VAL A 162 19.41 24.65 0.28
N GLY A 163 20.34 23.77 -0.08
CA GLY A 163 21.45 24.12 -0.97
C GLY A 163 20.96 24.66 -2.32
N LEU A 164 20.03 23.95 -2.97
CA LEU A 164 19.43 24.38 -4.24
C LEU A 164 18.61 25.66 -4.12
N ALA A 165 17.94 25.89 -2.99
CA ALA A 165 17.16 27.10 -2.78
C ALA A 165 18.03 28.36 -2.56
N ALA A 166 19.25 28.18 -2.04
CA ALA A 166 20.19 29.25 -1.76
C ALA A 166 21.05 29.66 -2.97
N MET A 167 21.09 28.84 -4.03
CA MET A 167 21.73 29.15 -5.31
C MET A 167 20.82 30.02 -6.18
#